data_AF-A0AAX2FF70-F1
#
_entry.id   AF-A0AAX2FF70-F1
#
_cell.length_a   1.000
_cell.length_b   1.000
_cell.length_c   1.000
_cell.angle_alpha   90.00
_cell.angle_beta   90.00
_cell.angle_gamma   90.00
#
_symmetry.space_group_name_H-M   'P 1'
#
loop_
_entity.id
_entity.type
_entity.pdbx_description
1 polymer ?
#
loop_
_entity_poly.entity_id
_entity_poly.type
_entity_poly.pdbx_seq_one_letter_code
_entity_poly.pdbx_strand_id
1 'polypeptide(L)' 'MEGKGETQLRVAVNGNYDKVLYVVYKSDILNSRVLEKDNVTVKGKSAGIYTYKSTMGGEISIPAMLVEKIDIN' A
#
# COMPACT_ATOMS: atom_id res chain seq x y z
N MET A 1 -0.41 12.76 1.51
CA MET A 1 -1.40 13.34 2.44
C MET A 1 -1.93 12.21 3.29
N GLU A 2 -1.68 12.22 4.59
CA GLU A 2 -2.47 11.40 5.52
C GLU A 2 -3.85 12.07 5.60
N GLY A 3 -4.78 11.61 4.77
CA GLY A 3 -6.18 11.99 4.89
C GLY A 3 -6.70 11.36 6.17
N LYS A 4 -7.35 12.16 7.04
CA LYS A 4 -8.01 11.64 8.23
C LYS A 4 -8.97 10.52 7.82
N GLY A 5 -8.59 9.27 8.08
CA GLY A 5 -9.37 8.07 7.76
C GLY A 5 -8.50 6.91 7.30
N GLU A 6 -7.74 7.10 6.22
CA GLU A 6 -7.02 6.01 5.55
C GLU A 6 -5.63 6.44 5.07
N THR A 7 -4.66 5.54 5.26
CA THR A 7 -3.29 5.63 4.77
C THR A 7 -3.11 4.69 3.59
N GLN A 8 -2.34 5.14 2.61
CA GLN A 8 -2.07 4.40 1.38
C GLN A 8 -0.57 4.17 1.25
N LEU A 9 -0.17 2.94 0.95
CA LEU A 9 1.24 2.59 0.71
C LEU A 9 1.37 1.81 -0.60
N ARG A 10 2.57 1.90 -1.18
CA ARG A 10 3.01 1.02 -2.27
C ARG A 10 4.08 0.11 -1.69
N VAL A 11 3.77 -1.18 -1.57
CA VAL A 11 4.62 -2.17 -0.93
C VAL A 11 5.26 -3.04 -2.01
N ALA A 12 6.58 -3.13 -2.00
CA ALA A 12 7.32 -4.05 -2.86
C ALA A 12 7.15 -5.49 -2.34
N VAL A 13 6.59 -6.38 -3.16
CA VAL A 13 6.36 -7.78 -2.79
C VAL A 13 7.70 -8.52 -2.85
N ASN A 14 8.10 -9.09 -1.72
CA ASN A 14 9.38 -9.78 -1.56
C ASN A 14 10.59 -8.88 -1.95
N GLY A 15 10.50 -7.58 -1.69
CA GLY A 15 11.55 -6.61 -1.99
C GLY A 15 11.77 -6.33 -3.49
N ASN A 16 10.87 -6.83 -4.36
CA ASN A 16 10.97 -6.60 -5.79
C ASN A 16 10.17 -5.35 -6.21
N TYR A 17 10.88 -4.31 -6.65
CA TYR A 17 10.28 -3.04 -7.06
C TYR A 17 9.46 -3.10 -8.35
N ASP A 18 9.63 -4.16 -9.16
CA ASP A 18 8.77 -4.43 -10.32
C ASP A 18 7.43 -5.08 -9.90
N LYS A 19 7.34 -5.57 -8.66
CA LYS A 19 6.15 -6.21 -8.09
C LYS A 19 5.60 -5.38 -6.94
N VAL A 20 4.76 -4.41 -7.28
CA VAL A 20 4.18 -3.48 -6.29
C VAL A 20 2.73 -3.83 -6.00
N LEU A 21 2.40 -3.86 -4.71
CA LEU A 21 1.02 -3.92 -4.21
C LEU A 21 0.61 -2.55 -3.68
N TYR A 22 -0.53 -2.04 -4.15
CA TYR A 22 -1.16 -0.87 -3.57
C TYR A 22 -2.00 -1.30 -2.37
N VAL A 23 -1.69 -0.77 -1.19
CA VAL A 23 -2.43 -1.11 0.03
C VAL A 23 -3.07 0.13 0.61
N VAL A 24 -4.29 -0.03 1.10
CA VAL A 24 -5.03 1.01 1.82
C VAL A 24 -5.45 0.44 3.16
N TYR A 25 -5.19 1.17 4.23
CA TYR A 25 -5.57 0.80 5.59
C TYR A 25 -6.08 2.00 6.36
N LYS A 26 -6.94 1.77 7.36
CA LYS A 26 -7.35 2.85 8.26
C LYS A 26 -6.19 3.28 9.14
N SER A 27 -5.96 4.58 9.28
CA SER A 27 -4.80 5.08 10.02
C SER A 27 -4.78 4.70 11.51
N ASP A 28 -5.91 4.26 12.07
CA ASP A 28 -6.08 3.85 13.46
C ASP A 28 -5.65 2.39 13.75
N ILE A 29 -5.38 1.56 12.74
CA ILE A 29 -4.91 0.18 12.96
C ILE A 29 -3.44 0.11 13.41
N LEU A 30 -2.71 1.22 13.31
CA LEU A 30 -1.34 1.36 13.78
C LEU A 30 -1.22 2.55 14.73
N ASN A 31 -0.54 2.33 15.86
CA ASN A 31 -0.11 3.40 16.76
C ASN A 31 1.23 4.04 16.33
N SER A 32 1.81 3.55 15.24
CA SER A 32 3.09 3.97 14.67
C SER A 32 2.95 4.28 13.17
N ARG A 33 4.04 4.77 12.57
CA ARG A 33 4.12 5.09 11.14
C ARG A 33 5.00 4.08 10.44
N VAL A 34 4.58 3.64 9.25
CA VAL A 34 5.43 2.88 8.32
C VAL A 34 6.26 3.89 7.53
N LEU A 35 7.58 3.76 7.58
CA LEU A 35 8.54 4.61 6.88
C LEU A 35 9.10 3.89 5.65
N GLU A 36 9.88 4.64 4.85
CA GLU A 36 10.59 4.05 3.72
C GLU A 36 11.57 2.97 4.21
N LYS A 37 11.65 1.86 3.47
CA LYS A 37 12.49 0.68 3.76
C LYS A 37 12.05 -0.19 4.94
N ASP A 38 10.93 0.13 5.60
CA ASP A 38 10.34 -0.77 6.58
C ASP A 38 9.85 -2.06 5.92
N ASN A 39 10.16 -3.20 6.54
CA ASN A 39 9.63 -4.49 6.11
C ASN A 39 8.29 -4.71 6.80
N VAL A 40 7.22 -4.90 6.03
CA VAL A 40 5.87 -5.07 6.57
C VAL A 40 5.21 -6.35 6.09
N THR A 41 4.40 -6.94 6.96
CA THR A 41 3.46 -8.00 6.61
C THR A 41 2.05 -7.41 6.61
N VAL A 42 1.35 -7.49 5.48
CA VAL A 42 -0.03 -7.00 5.33
C VAL A 42 -1.01 -8.15 5.13
N LYS A 43 -2.18 -8.06 5.77
CA LYS A 43 -3.28 -9.03 5.66
C LYS A 43 -4.57 -8.28 5.42
N GLY A 44 -5.36 -8.76 4.46
CA GLY A 44 -6.60 -8.10 4.08
C GLY A 44 -7.25 -8.73 2.86
N LYS A 45 -8.16 -7.98 2.26
CA LYS A 45 -8.96 -8.41 1.10
C LYS A 45 -8.45 -7.76 -0.17
N SER A 46 -8.43 -8.54 -1.27
CA SER A 46 -8.15 -7.97 -2.59
C SER A 46 -9.21 -6.92 -2.94
N ALA A 47 -8.74 -5.78 -3.44
CA ALA A 47 -9.57 -4.68 -3.92
C ALA A 47 -9.56 -4.59 -5.46
N GLY A 48 -9.05 -5.63 -6.15
CA GLY A 48 -8.90 -5.65 -7.60
C GLY A 48 -7.64 -4.93 -8.08
N ILE A 49 -7.77 -4.17 -9.16
CA ILE A 49 -6.67 -3.44 -9.82
C ILE A 49 -6.89 -1.94 -9.65
N TYR A 50 -5.86 -1.25 -9.17
CA TYR A 50 -5.82 0.20 -9.09
C TYR A 50 -5.01 0.76 -10.26
N THR A 51 -5.64 1.62 -11.06
CA THR A 51 -5.01 2.29 -12.20
C THR A 51 -4.84 3.78 -11.91
N TYR A 52 -3.65 4.32 -12.13
CA TYR A 52 -3.36 5.75 -11.98
C TYR A 52 -2.49 6.27 -13.12
N LYS A 53 -2.59 7.58 -13.38
CA LYS A 53 -1.75 8.25 -14.38
C LYS A 53 -0.37 8.56 -13.79
N SER A 54 0.67 8.10 -14.43
CA SER A 54 2.06 8.44 -14.12
C SER A 54 2.37 9.91 -14.42
N THR A 55 3.42 10.44 -13.80
CA THR A 55 3.92 11.79 -14.10
C THR A 55 4.34 11.95 -15.56
N MET A 56 4.77 10.86 -16.21
CA MET A 56 5.10 10.80 -17.63
C MET A 56 3.87 10.63 -18.55
N GLY A 57 2.66 10.60 -17.99
CA GLY A 57 1.41 10.61 -18.74
C GLY A 57 0.82 9.24 -19.08
N GLY A 58 1.58 8.14 -18.93
CA GLY A 58 1.08 6.78 -19.12
C GLY A 58 0.26 6.27 -17.94
N GLU A 59 -0.71 5.39 -18.18
CA GLU A 59 -1.47 4.71 -17.14
C GLU A 59 -0.68 3.52 -16.57
N ILE A 60 -0.72 3.37 -15.24
CA ILE A 60 -0.09 2.27 -14.53
C ILE A 60 -1.17 1.54 -13.74
N SER A 61 -1.28 0.23 -13.94
CA SER A 61 -2.22 -0.65 -13.24
C SER A 61 -1.47 -1.60 -12.31
N ILE A 62 -1.83 -1.59 -11.03
CA ILE A 62 -1.23 -2.46 -10.01
C ILE A 62 -2.31 -3.12 -9.14
N PRO A 63 -2.07 -4.32 -8.60
CA PRO A 63 -2.99 -4.95 -7.66
C PRO A 63 -3.23 -4.06 -6.44
N ALA A 64 -4.45 -4.12 -5.90
CA ALA A 64 -4.86 -3.37 -4.73
C ALA A 64 -5.38 -4.27 -3.60
N MET A 65 -5.18 -3.85 -2.35
CA MET A 65 -5.67 -4.55 -1.15
C MET A 65 -6.21 -3.57 -0.11
N LEU A 66 -7.37 -3.90 0.45
CA LEU A 66 -7.88 -3.29 1.69
C LEU A 66 -7.31 -4.07 2.87
N VAL A 67 -6.44 -3.42 3.63
CA VAL A 67 -5.69 -4.04 4.72
C VAL A 67 -6.46 -3.95 6.03
N GLU A 68 -6.62 -5.09 6.67
CA GLU A 68 -7.29 -5.25 7.97
C GLU A 68 -6.25 -5.37 9.10
N LYS A 69 -5.04 -5.88 8.81
CA LYS A 69 -3.92 -5.96 9.76
C LYS A 69 -2.57 -5.72 9.07
N ILE A 70 -1.70 -4.97 9.74
CA ILE A 70 -0.33 -4.71 9.30
C ILE A 70 0.63 -4.88 10.50
N ASP A 71 1.73 -5.59 10.27
CA ASP A 71 2.80 -5.81 11.24
C ASP A 71 4.12 -5.29 10.65
N ILE A 72 4.86 -4.48 11.41
CA ILE A 72 6.19 -3.93 11.04
C ILE A 72 7.26 -4.83 11.67
N ASN A 73 8.26 -5.25 10.88
CA ASN A 73 9.33 -6.17 11.31
C ASN A 73 10.64 -5.45 11.65
#